data_AF-I4AF60-F1
#
_entry.id   AF-I4AF60-F1
#
_cell.length_a   1.000
_cell.length_b   1.000
_cell.length_c   1.000
_cell.angle_alpha   90.00
_cell.angle_beta   90.00
_cell.angle_gamma   90.00
#
_symmetry.space_group_name_H-M   'P 1'
#
loop_
_entity.id
_entity.type
_entity.pdbx_description
1 polymer ?
#
loop_
_entity_poly.entity_id
_entity_poly.type
_entity_poly.pdbx_seq_one_letter_code
_entity_poly.pdbx_strand_id
1 'polypeptide(L)'
;MSFLKKIFSSKQKIKALPHDIAKERGVKKIVENDHLEPVKSIFSMMDWKKEYYIKLKEILFEGLSDSPLLRLQVFPSWGTESILQIEFDRKEKQHYLIYHESEKNISHLEEGETTEVYKYKKIIQDRDVKLVEKIFEAAIFQTRYSQSPSIMTDGMRYFFSVRYRVGQVTSPYEETNMGKLVRLGYSLMDLAKNENTDIILNESIMKSVEYLTKNLLDE
;
A
#
# COMPACT_ATOMS: atom_id res chain seq x y z
N MET A 1 0.20 -25.21 -44.01
CA MET A 1 -0.42 -23.95 -44.51
C MET A 1 -1.93 -24.17 -44.50
N SER A 2 -2.79 -23.49 -43.77
CA SER A 2 -2.83 -22.11 -43.26
C SER A 2 -3.75 -22.10 -42.03
N PHE A 3 -3.18 -22.02 -40.83
CA PHE A 3 -3.88 -21.88 -39.54
C PHE A 3 -3.62 -20.49 -38.93
N LEU A 4 -3.43 -19.47 -39.77
CA LEU A 4 -2.98 -18.12 -39.38
C LEU A 4 -3.87 -17.01 -39.96
N LYS A 5 -5.20 -17.08 -39.76
CA LYS A 5 -6.08 -15.96 -40.14
C LYS A 5 -7.34 -15.80 -39.29
N LYS A 6 -7.26 -16.06 -37.98
CA LYS A 6 -8.37 -15.81 -37.05
C LYS A 6 -7.94 -15.22 -35.70
N ILE A 7 -6.87 -14.43 -35.70
CA ILE A 7 -6.52 -13.52 -34.62
C ILE A 7 -6.71 -12.12 -35.21
N PHE A 8 -7.25 -11.18 -34.43
CA PHE A 8 -7.68 -9.82 -34.78
C PHE A 8 -9.14 -9.67 -35.23
N SER A 9 -10.06 -9.74 -34.25
CA SER A 9 -11.14 -8.76 -34.11
C SER A 9 -12.00 -9.07 -32.88
N SER A 10 -11.56 -8.61 -31.70
CA SER A 10 -12.50 -8.22 -30.65
C SER A 10 -11.90 -7.06 -29.86
N LYS A 11 -12.37 -5.86 -30.16
CA LYS A 11 -12.22 -4.71 -29.26
C LYS A 11 -12.97 -5.09 -27.98
N GLN A 12 -12.27 -5.55 -26.95
CA GLN A 12 -12.81 -5.57 -25.60
C GLN A 12 -13.08 -4.11 -25.20
N LYS A 13 -14.35 -3.75 -25.13
CA LYS A 13 -14.80 -2.53 -24.46
C LYS A 13 -14.33 -2.64 -23.01
N ILE A 14 -13.42 -1.75 -22.62
CA ILE A 14 -13.07 -1.50 -21.22
C ILE A 14 -14.38 -1.17 -20.50
N LYS A 15 -14.79 -2.03 -19.56
CA LYS A 15 -15.92 -1.72 -18.67
C LYS A 15 -15.47 -0.56 -17.78
N ALA A 16 -16.23 0.53 -17.84
CA ALA A 16 -16.16 1.65 -16.93
C ALA A 16 -16.08 1.18 -15.46
N LEU A 17 -15.21 1.82 -14.68
CA LEU A 17 -15.10 1.59 -13.24
C LEU A 17 -16.41 2.02 -12.54
N PRO A 18 -16.76 1.41 -11.39
CA PRO A 18 -18.02 1.67 -10.68
C PRO A 18 -18.29 3.15 -10.34
N HIS A 19 -17.25 3.99 -10.32
CA HIS A 19 -17.34 5.41 -10.01
C HIS A 19 -18.01 6.26 -11.12
N ASP A 20 -18.11 5.77 -12.35
CA ASP A 20 -18.83 6.49 -13.43
C ASP A 20 -20.34 6.60 -13.13
N ILE A 21 -20.89 5.71 -12.29
CA ILE A 21 -22.31 5.72 -11.88
C ILE A 21 -22.56 6.72 -10.74
N ALA A 22 -21.54 7.09 -9.97
CA ALA A 22 -21.68 7.97 -8.81
C ALA A 22 -21.83 9.46 -9.18
N LYS A 23 -21.44 9.86 -10.40
CA LYS A 23 -21.58 11.24 -10.88
C LYS A 23 -23.02 11.63 -11.23
N GLU A 24 -23.88 10.66 -11.59
CA GLU A 24 -25.25 10.94 -12.05
C GLU A 24 -26.29 11.09 -10.94
N ARG A 25 -25.95 10.73 -9.70
CA ARG A 25 -26.85 10.88 -8.55
C ARG A 25 -26.22 11.94 -7.67
N GLY A 26 -26.87 13.08 -7.47
CA GLY A 26 -26.41 14.22 -6.66
C GLY A 26 -26.15 13.89 -5.18
N VAL A 27 -25.18 13.00 -4.92
CA VAL A 27 -24.70 12.61 -3.60
C VAL A 27 -23.83 13.76 -3.11
N LYS A 28 -24.33 14.42 -2.08
CA LYS A 28 -23.64 15.43 -1.27
C LYS A 28 -22.23 14.92 -0.97
N LYS A 29 -21.19 15.66 -1.39
CA LYS A 29 -19.77 15.34 -1.18
C LYS A 29 -19.57 14.94 0.29
N ILE A 30 -19.39 13.64 0.53
CA ILE A 30 -19.18 13.10 1.87
C ILE A 30 -17.79 13.56 2.30
N VAL A 31 -17.66 13.95 3.57
CA VAL A 31 -16.39 14.40 4.17
C VAL A 31 -15.37 13.29 3.95
N GLU A 32 -14.46 13.52 3.00
CA GLU A 32 -13.40 12.58 2.66
C GLU A 32 -12.41 12.54 3.82
N ASN A 33 -12.17 11.36 4.38
CA ASN A 33 -11.11 11.14 5.35
C ASN A 33 -9.77 11.38 4.66
N ASP A 34 -9.25 12.59 4.78
CA ASP A 34 -7.94 12.97 4.27
C ASP A 34 -6.85 12.91 5.35
N HIS A 35 -6.93 11.88 6.18
CA HIS A 35 -5.95 11.58 7.22
C HIS A 35 -5.96 10.10 7.53
N LEU A 36 -4.89 9.62 8.15
CA LEU A 36 -4.85 8.28 8.72
C LEU A 36 -5.71 8.23 10.00
N GLU A 37 -6.22 7.05 10.31
CA GLU A 37 -6.85 6.72 11.57
C GLU A 37 -5.91 5.89 12.44
N PRO A 38 -6.00 6.00 13.78
CA PRO A 38 -5.22 5.15 14.67
C PRO A 38 -5.67 3.68 14.54
N VAL A 39 -4.70 2.76 14.60
CA VAL A 39 -4.98 1.32 14.56
C VAL A 39 -5.63 0.87 15.86
N LYS A 40 -6.64 0.00 15.75
CA LYS A 40 -7.33 -0.57 16.93
C LYS A 40 -6.37 -1.44 17.76
N SER A 41 -6.53 -1.38 19.08
CA SER A 41 -5.77 -2.20 20.02
C SER A 41 -6.01 -3.70 19.81
N ILE A 42 -4.97 -4.51 19.96
CA ILE A 42 -5.06 -5.99 19.93
C ILE A 42 -6.05 -6.53 20.96
N PHE A 43 -6.23 -5.84 22.09
CA PHE A 43 -7.19 -6.22 23.13
C PHE A 43 -8.65 -6.01 22.71
N SER A 44 -8.90 -5.13 21.75
CA SER A 44 -10.24 -4.86 21.19
C SER A 44 -10.54 -5.70 19.95
N MET A 45 -9.62 -6.60 19.57
CA MET A 45 -9.69 -7.36 18.34
C MET A 45 -10.39 -8.70 18.55
N MET A 46 -11.25 -9.09 17.61
CA MET A 46 -11.85 -10.42 17.56
C MET A 46 -10.78 -11.50 17.29
N ASP A 47 -10.96 -12.70 17.81
CA ASP A 47 -9.94 -13.76 17.76
C ASP A 47 -9.59 -14.20 16.33
N TRP A 48 -10.59 -14.37 15.45
CA TRP A 48 -10.35 -14.67 14.03
C TRP A 48 -9.44 -13.64 13.34
N LYS A 49 -9.51 -12.37 13.77
CA LYS A 49 -8.68 -11.30 13.20
C LYS A 49 -7.26 -11.35 13.76
N LYS A 50 -7.08 -11.80 15.02
CA LYS A 50 -5.76 -12.06 15.59
C LYS A 50 -5.08 -13.22 14.88
N GLU A 51 -5.80 -14.33 14.67
CA GLU A 51 -5.32 -15.49 13.93
C GLU A 51 -4.87 -15.11 12.51
N TYR A 52 -5.67 -14.30 11.81
CA TYR A 52 -5.27 -13.75 10.51
C TYR A 52 -3.95 -12.98 10.56
N TYR A 53 -3.77 -12.07 11.53
CA TYR A 53 -2.51 -11.33 11.64
C TYR A 53 -1.31 -12.18 12.05
N ILE A 54 -1.53 -13.26 12.81
CA ILE A 54 -0.48 -14.24 13.11
C ILE A 54 -0.04 -14.94 11.82
N LYS A 55 -1.00 -15.46 11.02
CA LYS A 55 -0.70 -16.05 9.70
C LYS A 55 0.04 -15.08 8.79
N LEU A 56 -0.40 -13.81 8.73
CA LEU A 56 0.31 -12.78 7.97
C LEU A 56 1.75 -12.62 8.43
N LYS A 57 2.00 -12.56 9.75
CA LYS A 57 3.34 -12.43 10.30
C LYS A 57 4.22 -13.63 9.94
N GLU A 58 3.70 -14.84 10.05
CA GLU A 58 4.46 -16.06 9.78
C GLU A 58 4.82 -16.21 8.30
N ILE A 59 3.89 -15.85 7.40
CA ILE A 59 4.05 -16.05 5.96
C ILE A 59 4.75 -14.83 5.32
N LEU A 60 4.18 -13.63 5.50
CA LEU A 60 4.52 -12.47 4.69
C LEU A 60 5.67 -11.64 5.28
N PHE A 61 5.86 -11.68 6.60
CA PHE A 61 6.94 -10.93 7.29
C PHE A 61 8.23 -11.74 7.45
N GLU A 62 8.27 -12.98 6.99
CA GLU A 62 9.45 -13.84 7.12
C GLU A 62 10.68 -13.23 6.43
N GLY A 63 11.72 -12.94 7.22
CA GLY A 63 12.98 -12.35 6.77
C GLY A 63 12.98 -10.81 6.76
N LEU A 64 11.91 -10.17 7.20
CA LEU A 64 11.82 -8.72 7.37
C LEU A 64 12.29 -8.29 8.77
N SER A 65 12.88 -7.10 8.88
CA SER A 65 13.20 -6.49 10.17
C SER A 65 11.92 -6.16 10.95
N ASP A 66 11.92 -6.38 12.25
CA ASP A 66 10.87 -5.87 13.14
C ASP A 66 10.96 -4.35 13.37
N SER A 67 12.04 -3.71 12.91
CA SER A 67 12.31 -2.28 13.09
C SER A 67 12.68 -1.57 11.77
N PRO A 68 11.79 -1.58 10.76
CA PRO A 68 12.03 -0.85 9.52
C PRO A 68 12.00 0.66 9.76
N LEU A 69 12.59 1.43 8.85
CA LEU A 69 12.45 2.89 8.87
C LEU A 69 10.99 3.27 8.62
N LEU A 70 10.42 2.69 7.56
CA LEU A 70 9.00 2.79 7.24
C LEU A 70 8.48 1.50 6.63
N ARG A 71 7.17 1.27 6.73
CA ARG A 71 6.47 0.13 6.15
C ARG A 71 5.06 0.51 5.73
N LEU A 72 4.63 -0.01 4.59
CA LEU A 72 3.28 0.00 4.07
C LEU A 72 2.80 -1.44 3.96
N GLN A 73 1.64 -1.74 4.55
CA GLN A 73 0.98 -3.04 4.43
C GLN A 73 -0.34 -2.84 3.67
N VAL A 74 -0.60 -3.70 2.68
CA VAL A 74 -1.79 -3.65 1.84
C VAL A 74 -2.57 -4.95 2.02
N PHE A 75 -3.75 -4.84 2.64
CA PHE A 75 -4.62 -5.97 2.96
C PHE A 75 -5.95 -5.84 2.21
N PRO A 76 -6.03 -6.35 0.97
CA PRO A 76 -7.27 -6.42 0.22
C PRO A 76 -8.26 -7.43 0.82
N SER A 77 -9.55 -7.26 0.54
CA SER A 77 -10.57 -8.24 0.96
C SER A 77 -10.58 -9.50 0.10
N TRP A 78 -10.19 -9.41 -1.17
CA TRP A 78 -10.20 -10.55 -2.11
C TRP A 78 -8.92 -10.69 -2.97
N GLY A 79 -7.94 -9.81 -2.76
CA GLY A 79 -6.66 -9.83 -3.46
C GLY A 79 -5.55 -10.48 -2.64
N THR A 80 -4.31 -10.37 -3.09
CA THR A 80 -3.13 -10.82 -2.35
C THR A 80 -2.62 -9.77 -1.38
N GLU A 81 -2.18 -10.20 -0.21
CA GLU A 81 -1.54 -9.30 0.74
C GLU A 81 -0.12 -8.97 0.34
N SER A 82 0.29 -7.73 0.60
CA SER A 82 1.65 -7.30 0.32
C SER A 82 2.19 -6.33 1.37
N ILE A 83 3.52 -6.31 1.48
CA ILE A 83 4.28 -5.45 2.37
C ILE A 83 5.37 -4.79 1.56
N LEU A 84 5.44 -3.47 1.67
CA LEU A 84 6.57 -2.67 1.24
C LEU A 84 7.24 -2.09 2.49
N GLN A 85 8.56 -2.09 2.55
CA GLN A 85 9.28 -1.42 3.63
C GLN A 85 10.65 -0.92 3.19
N ILE A 86 11.15 0.07 3.91
CA ILE A 86 12.53 0.53 3.78
C ILE A 86 13.29 0.19 5.05
N GLU A 87 14.46 -0.41 4.88
CA GLU A 87 15.35 -0.80 5.95
C GLU A 87 16.77 -0.25 5.73
N PHE A 88 17.51 -0.08 6.82
CA PHE A 88 18.93 0.23 6.76
C PHE A 88 19.74 -1.00 7.16
N ASP A 89 20.51 -1.55 6.23
CA ASP A 89 21.44 -2.63 6.52
C ASP A 89 22.71 -2.05 7.16
N ARG A 90 22.90 -2.33 8.45
CA ARG A 90 24.05 -1.82 9.20
C ARG A 90 25.39 -2.42 8.76
N LYS A 91 25.40 -3.63 8.20
CA LYS A 91 26.63 -4.29 7.74
C LYS A 91 27.09 -3.69 6.42
N GLU A 92 26.16 -3.50 5.50
CA GLU A 92 26.44 -2.97 4.16
C GLU A 92 26.41 -1.44 4.09
N LYS A 93 25.87 -0.78 5.14
CA LYS A 93 25.68 0.67 5.25
C LYS A 93 24.85 1.24 4.09
N GLN A 94 23.80 0.52 3.72
CA GLN A 94 22.94 0.87 2.59
C GLN A 94 21.47 0.77 2.98
N HIS A 95 20.64 1.56 2.32
CA HIS A 95 19.19 1.45 2.42
C HIS A 95 18.63 0.51 1.37
N TYR A 96 17.65 -0.27 1.77
CA TYR A 96 16.96 -1.23 0.94
C TYR A 96 15.47 -0.95 0.90
N LEU A 97 14.89 -0.91 -0.29
CA LEU A 97 13.46 -1.07 -0.51
C LEU A 97 13.18 -2.56 -0.66
N ILE A 98 12.35 -3.09 0.23
CA ILE A 98 11.97 -4.50 0.27
C ILE A 98 10.47 -4.60 0.00
N TYR A 99 10.09 -5.46 -0.92
CA TYR A 99 8.69 -5.72 -1.26
C TYR A 99 8.40 -7.23 -1.22
N HIS A 100 7.40 -7.61 -0.43
CA HIS A 100 6.87 -8.96 -0.34
C HIS A 100 5.41 -8.97 -0.80
N GLU A 101 5.03 -9.97 -1.59
CA GLU A 101 3.66 -10.20 -2.03
C GLU A 101 3.35 -11.70 -1.97
N SER A 102 2.23 -12.07 -1.37
CA SER A 102 1.79 -13.46 -1.40
C SER A 102 1.22 -13.82 -2.77
N GLU A 103 1.41 -15.06 -3.20
CA GLU A 103 0.78 -15.59 -4.42
C GLU A 103 -0.75 -15.74 -4.25
N LYS A 104 -1.18 -16.15 -3.06
CA LYS A 104 -2.60 -16.34 -2.70
C LYS A 104 -3.03 -15.38 -1.60
N ASN A 105 -4.34 -15.15 -1.51
CA ASN A 105 -4.94 -14.43 -0.40
C ASN A 105 -4.79 -15.23 0.89
N ILE A 106 -4.04 -14.70 1.86
CA ILE A 106 -3.72 -15.36 3.13
C ILE A 106 -4.97 -15.53 4.00
N SER A 107 -5.92 -14.60 3.94
CA SER A 107 -7.17 -14.70 4.70
C SER A 107 -8.07 -15.87 4.26
N HIS A 108 -7.87 -16.38 3.03
CA HIS A 108 -8.64 -17.48 2.46
C HIS A 108 -7.90 -18.83 2.48
N LEU A 109 -6.69 -18.88 3.03
CA LEU A 109 -5.95 -20.15 3.15
C LEU A 109 -6.63 -21.08 4.15
N GLU A 110 -6.88 -22.32 3.71
CA GLU A 110 -7.38 -23.38 4.57
C GLU A 110 -6.30 -23.82 5.58
N GLU A 111 -6.69 -24.58 6.60
CA GLU A 111 -5.75 -25.12 7.58
C GLU A 111 -4.72 -26.05 6.91
N GLY A 112 -3.43 -25.79 7.14
CA GLY A 112 -2.34 -26.52 6.50
C GLY A 112 -2.02 -26.08 5.06
N GLU A 113 -2.82 -25.19 4.47
CA GLU A 113 -2.50 -24.59 3.19
C GLU A 113 -1.35 -23.57 3.35
N THR A 114 -0.47 -23.50 2.35
CA THR A 114 0.61 -22.53 2.27
C THR A 114 0.50 -21.72 0.99
N THR A 115 1.17 -20.58 0.96
CA THR A 115 1.32 -19.73 -0.22
C THR A 115 2.78 -19.40 -0.40
N GLU A 116 3.22 -19.29 -1.65
CA GLU A 116 4.50 -18.69 -1.96
C GLU A 116 4.46 -17.18 -1.68
N VAL A 117 5.63 -16.61 -1.42
CA VAL A 117 5.84 -15.16 -1.26
C VAL A 117 6.89 -14.72 -2.26
N TYR A 118 6.52 -13.82 -3.16
CA TYR A 118 7.44 -13.15 -4.06
C TYR A 118 8.19 -12.07 -3.27
N LYS A 119 9.51 -12.21 -3.17
CA LYS A 119 10.38 -11.32 -2.39
C LYS A 119 11.29 -10.53 -3.31
N TYR A 120 11.27 -9.20 -3.18
CA TYR A 120 12.09 -8.27 -3.95
C TYR A 120 12.87 -7.40 -2.98
N LYS A 121 14.16 -7.18 -3.25
CA LYS A 121 15.04 -6.33 -2.45
C LYS A 121 15.93 -5.52 -3.40
N LYS A 122 15.93 -4.20 -3.23
CA LYS A 122 16.72 -3.29 -4.05
C LYS A 122 17.34 -2.16 -3.25
N ILE A 123 18.50 -1.71 -3.68
CA ILE A 123 19.17 -0.53 -3.10
C ILE A 123 18.35 0.71 -3.46
N ILE A 124 18.12 1.57 -2.47
CA ILE A 124 17.50 2.88 -2.63
C ILE A 124 18.44 3.95 -2.07
N GLN A 125 18.53 5.08 -2.76
CA GLN A 125 19.43 6.17 -2.36
C GLN A 125 18.93 6.87 -1.09
N ASP A 126 19.85 7.22 -0.19
CA ASP A 126 19.58 7.93 1.07
C ASP A 126 18.72 9.19 0.88
N ARG A 127 18.93 9.92 -0.21
CA ARG A 127 18.15 11.13 -0.53
C ARG A 127 16.68 10.78 -0.71
N ASP A 128 16.39 9.74 -1.48
CA ASP A 128 15.03 9.33 -1.81
C ASP A 128 14.34 8.69 -0.60
N VAL A 129 15.09 7.93 0.21
CA VAL A 129 14.62 7.43 1.52
C VAL A 129 14.14 8.57 2.41
N LYS A 130 14.94 9.63 2.57
CA LYS A 130 14.57 10.78 3.41
C LYS A 130 13.30 11.49 2.92
N LEU A 131 13.10 11.57 1.61
CA LEU A 131 11.88 12.17 1.04
C LEU A 131 10.65 11.33 1.37
N VAL A 132 10.72 10.02 1.16
CA VAL A 132 9.60 9.10 1.46
C VAL A 132 9.33 9.03 2.95
N GLU A 133 10.37 8.94 3.79
CA GLU A 133 10.24 8.95 5.26
C GLU A 133 9.51 10.22 5.72
N LYS A 134 9.90 11.40 5.24
CA LYS A 134 9.27 12.67 5.62
C LYS A 134 7.77 12.71 5.31
N ILE A 135 7.36 12.18 4.15
CA ILE A 135 5.95 12.12 3.75
C ILE A 135 5.17 11.16 4.64
N PHE A 136 5.72 9.96 4.88
CA PHE A 136 5.08 8.99 5.75
C PHE A 136 4.98 9.50 7.19
N GLU A 137 6.02 10.15 7.71
CA GLU A 137 6.01 10.80 9.02
C GLU A 137 4.90 11.85 9.08
N ALA A 138 4.82 12.75 8.09
CA ALA A 138 3.79 13.79 8.05
C ALA A 138 2.37 13.20 8.11
N ALA A 139 2.08 12.20 7.27
CA ALA A 139 0.79 11.52 7.29
C ALA A 139 0.49 10.87 8.64
N ILE A 140 1.50 10.26 9.27
CA ILE A 140 1.38 9.65 10.60
C ILE A 140 1.14 10.70 11.70
N PHE A 141 1.79 11.85 11.64
CA PHE A 141 1.59 12.94 12.62
C PHE A 141 0.17 13.52 12.56
N GLN A 142 -0.47 13.50 11.39
CA GLN A 142 -1.84 13.97 11.21
C GLN A 142 -2.92 12.93 11.58
N THR A 143 -2.52 11.75 12.06
CA THR A 143 -3.43 10.66 12.42
C THR A 143 -4.46 11.11 13.45
N ARG A 144 -5.74 10.90 13.17
CA ARG A 144 -6.86 11.24 14.07
C ARG A 144 -8.06 10.34 13.80
N TYR A 145 -8.95 10.21 14.77
CA TYR A 145 -10.21 9.48 14.56
C TYR A 145 -11.10 10.25 13.59
N SER A 146 -11.70 9.53 12.62
CA SER A 146 -12.72 10.15 11.78
C SER A 146 -13.97 10.48 12.59
N GLN A 147 -14.62 11.58 12.22
CA GLN A 147 -15.89 11.99 12.81
C GLN A 147 -17.09 11.26 12.21
N SER A 148 -16.90 10.54 11.09
CA SER A 148 -17.95 9.80 10.40
C SER A 148 -17.48 8.40 10.02
N PRO A 149 -18.37 7.39 9.99
CA PRO A 149 -18.03 6.08 9.46
C PRO A 149 -17.54 6.23 8.02
N SER A 150 -16.37 5.66 7.72
CA SER A 150 -15.91 5.55 6.35
C SER A 150 -16.82 4.59 5.59
N ILE A 151 -17.25 4.99 4.39
CA ILE A 151 -17.94 4.09 3.47
C ILE A 151 -16.87 3.21 2.83
N MET A 152 -16.93 1.92 3.10
CA MET A 152 -16.03 0.93 2.52
C MET A 152 -16.53 0.58 1.11
N THR A 153 -15.76 0.96 0.08
CA THR A 153 -16.15 0.76 -1.33
C THR A 153 -15.56 -0.52 -1.91
N ASP A 154 -14.34 -0.90 -1.52
CA ASP A 154 -13.59 -2.02 -2.09
C ASP A 154 -12.98 -2.97 -1.04
N GLY A 155 -13.06 -2.62 0.25
CA GLY A 155 -12.51 -3.42 1.33
C GLY A 155 -10.97 -3.44 1.39
N MET A 156 -10.29 -2.49 0.73
CA MET A 156 -8.84 -2.33 0.79
C MET A 156 -8.43 -1.60 2.06
N ARG A 157 -7.56 -2.22 2.86
CA ARG A 157 -6.99 -1.61 4.06
C ARG A 157 -5.49 -1.39 3.88
N TYR A 158 -5.05 -0.20 4.23
CA TYR A 158 -3.66 0.21 4.16
C TYR A 158 -3.17 0.56 5.55
N PHE A 159 -2.00 0.04 5.94
CA PHE A 159 -1.34 0.38 7.19
C PHE A 159 0.00 1.02 6.88
N PHE A 160 0.14 2.25 7.32
CA PHE A 160 1.38 3.00 7.23
C PHE A 160 2.05 2.98 8.58
N SER A 161 3.35 2.72 8.61
CA SER A 161 4.14 2.80 9.83
C SER A 161 5.47 3.48 9.58
N VAL A 162 5.85 4.34 10.53
CA VAL A 162 7.20 4.90 10.62
C VAL A 162 7.69 4.68 12.04
N ARG A 163 8.84 4.02 12.17
CA ARG A 163 9.40 3.60 13.46
C ARG A 163 8.34 2.83 14.29
N TYR A 164 7.86 3.40 15.39
CA TYR A 164 6.92 2.78 16.33
C TYR A 164 5.48 3.30 16.20
N ARG A 165 5.19 4.16 15.23
CA ARG A 165 3.84 4.72 15.03
C ARG A 165 3.18 4.07 13.83
N VAL A 166 1.88 3.83 13.94
CA VAL A 166 1.09 3.19 12.89
C VAL A 166 -0.24 3.93 12.71
N GLY A 167 -0.57 4.21 11.47
CA GLY A 167 -1.87 4.74 11.05
C GLY A 167 -2.45 3.87 9.95
N GLN A 168 -3.77 3.86 9.82
CA GLN A 168 -4.47 3.08 8.80
C GLN A 168 -5.43 3.95 8.00
N VAL A 169 -5.73 3.53 6.79
CA VAL A 169 -6.83 4.09 5.99
C VAL A 169 -7.51 2.97 5.22
N THR A 170 -8.82 3.08 5.05
CA THR A 170 -9.64 2.14 4.29
C THR A 170 -10.15 2.84 3.04
N SER A 171 -9.86 2.29 1.86
CA SER A 171 -10.42 2.75 0.58
C SER A 171 -10.39 4.28 0.37
N PRO A 172 -9.26 4.99 0.57
CA PRO A 172 -9.24 6.45 0.45
C PRO A 172 -9.59 6.87 -0.98
N TYR A 173 -10.34 7.96 -1.12
CA TYR A 173 -10.62 8.51 -2.45
C TYR A 173 -9.32 8.96 -3.11
N GLU A 174 -9.18 8.65 -4.39
CA GLU A 174 -7.96 8.84 -5.16
C GLU A 174 -7.42 10.27 -5.12
N GLU A 175 -8.29 11.29 -5.08
CA GLU A 175 -7.84 12.69 -5.12
C GLU A 175 -7.41 13.26 -3.77
N THR A 176 -7.62 12.54 -2.67
CA THR A 176 -7.18 12.95 -1.32
C THR A 176 -5.68 12.78 -1.15
N ASN A 177 -5.08 13.43 -0.15
CA ASN A 177 -3.69 13.16 0.25
C ASN A 177 -3.49 11.69 0.61
N MET A 178 -4.45 11.04 1.30
CA MET A 178 -4.35 9.61 1.62
C MET A 178 -4.44 8.72 0.37
N GLY A 179 -5.28 9.06 -0.61
CA GLY A 179 -5.32 8.35 -1.89
C GLY A 179 -4.00 8.50 -2.67
N LYS A 180 -3.43 9.70 -2.67
CA LYS A 180 -2.11 9.99 -3.25
C LYS A 180 -0.98 9.26 -2.52
N LEU A 181 -1.04 9.16 -1.20
CA LEU A 181 -0.07 8.41 -0.39
C LEU A 181 -0.11 6.91 -0.72
N VAL A 182 -1.30 6.34 -0.88
CA VAL A 182 -1.48 4.95 -1.36
C VAL A 182 -0.86 4.76 -2.74
N ARG A 183 -1.11 5.68 -3.68
CA ARG A 183 -0.52 5.62 -5.03
C ARG A 183 1.01 5.74 -5.03
N LEU A 184 1.57 6.56 -4.13
CA LEU A 184 3.02 6.61 -3.91
C LEU A 184 3.53 5.23 -3.46
N GLY A 185 2.83 4.59 -2.52
CA GLY A 185 3.11 3.22 -2.08
C GLY A 185 3.17 2.21 -3.22
N TYR A 186 2.13 2.17 -4.07
CA TYR A 186 2.11 1.31 -5.25
C TYR A 186 3.24 1.60 -6.23
N SER A 187 3.55 2.89 -6.46
CA SER A 187 4.66 3.26 -7.33
C SER A 187 6.01 2.75 -6.83
N LEU A 188 6.21 2.72 -5.50
CA LEU A 188 7.40 2.12 -4.88
C LEU A 188 7.41 0.60 -5.00
N MET A 189 6.25 -0.07 -4.90
CA MET A 189 6.15 -1.52 -5.13
C MET A 189 6.53 -1.89 -6.58
N ASP A 190 6.06 -1.11 -7.56
CA ASP A 190 6.40 -1.30 -8.97
C ASP A 190 7.90 -1.09 -9.21
N LEU A 191 8.51 -0.09 -8.55
CA LEU A 191 9.97 0.11 -8.60
C LEU A 191 10.73 -1.07 -8.01
N ALA A 192 10.25 -1.67 -6.92
CA ALA A 192 10.85 -2.85 -6.32
C ALA A 192 10.79 -4.07 -7.26
N LYS A 193 9.72 -4.22 -8.04
CA LYS A 193 9.51 -5.30 -9.02
C LYS A 193 10.29 -5.16 -10.32
N ASN A 194 10.63 -3.94 -10.71
CA ASN A 194 11.30 -3.66 -11.99
C ASN A 194 12.64 -4.45 -12.11
N GLU A 195 13.17 -4.66 -13.31
CA GLU A 195 14.46 -5.36 -13.50
C GLU A 195 15.68 -4.45 -13.25
N ASN A 196 15.51 -3.13 -13.22
CA ASN A 196 16.59 -2.18 -12.96
C ASN A 196 17.22 -2.39 -11.58
N THR A 197 18.56 -2.43 -11.51
CA THR A 197 19.31 -2.70 -10.28
C THR A 197 19.16 -1.61 -9.22
N ASP A 198 19.05 -0.35 -9.64
CA ASP A 198 18.94 0.81 -8.75
C ASP A 198 17.55 1.43 -8.81
N ILE A 199 17.07 1.88 -7.66
CA ILE A 199 15.84 2.67 -7.58
C ILE A 199 16.16 4.13 -7.88
N ILE A 200 15.58 4.64 -8.97
CA ILE A 200 15.57 6.06 -9.31
C ILE A 200 14.11 6.49 -9.31
N LEU A 201 13.74 7.43 -8.44
CA LEU A 201 12.39 8.00 -8.45
C LEU A 201 12.19 8.76 -9.77
N ASN A 202 11.24 8.29 -10.58
CA ASN A 202 10.90 8.95 -11.84
C ASN A 202 10.13 10.25 -11.61
N GLU A 203 9.94 11.03 -12.67
CA GLU A 203 9.27 12.34 -12.60
C GLU A 203 7.85 12.28 -12.01
N SER A 204 7.10 11.21 -12.28
CA SER A 204 5.73 11.02 -11.74
C SER A 204 5.74 10.83 -10.22
N ILE A 205 6.69 10.03 -9.73
CA ILE A 205 6.87 9.81 -8.29
C ILE A 205 7.34 11.10 -7.62
N MET A 206 8.29 11.81 -8.23
CA MET A 206 8.76 13.10 -7.71
C MET A 206 7.63 14.14 -7.62
N LYS A 207 6.76 14.23 -8.63
CA LYS A 207 5.57 15.10 -8.58
C LYS A 207 4.62 14.72 -7.43
N SER A 208 4.44 13.42 -7.20
CA SER A 208 3.63 12.93 -6.07
C SER A 208 4.26 13.29 -4.72
N VAL A 209 5.58 13.16 -4.61
CA VAL A 209 6.37 13.56 -3.43
C VAL A 209 6.25 15.06 -3.17
N GLU A 210 6.42 15.90 -4.19
CA GLU A 210 6.31 17.37 -4.07
C GLU A 210 4.91 17.79 -3.63
N TYR A 211 3.87 17.23 -4.26
CA TYR A 211 2.49 17.49 -3.88
C TYR A 211 2.23 17.12 -2.41
N LEU A 212 2.58 15.90 -2.00
CA LEU A 212 2.35 15.44 -0.63
C LEU A 212 3.17 16.24 0.37
N THR A 213 4.40 16.63 0.01
CA THR A 213 5.24 17.49 0.85
C THR A 213 4.54 18.80 1.15
N LYS A 214 4.02 19.49 0.12
CA LYS A 214 3.30 20.75 0.30
C LYS A 214 2.03 20.62 1.12
N ASN A 215 1.24 19.57 0.90
CA ASN A 215 -0.08 19.45 1.54
C ASN A 215 -0.04 18.81 2.94
N LEU A 216 1.01 18.04 3.28
CA LEU A 216 1.11 17.37 4.57
C LEU A 216 2.06 18.05 5.56
N LEU A 217 2.98 18.91 5.10
CA LEU A 217 4.00 19.54 5.96
C LEU A 217 3.82 21.05 6.14
N ASP A 218 3.06 21.73 5.27
CA ASP A 218 2.84 23.19 5.35
C ASP A 218 1.52 23.54 6.08
N GLU A 219 0.88 22.57 6.76
CA GLU A 219 -0.23 22.77 7.72
C GLU A 219 0.27 22.71 9.17
#